data_AF-A0A519EIE9-F1
#
_entry.id   AF-A0A519EIE9-F1
#
_cell.length_a   1.000
_cell.length_b   1.000
_cell.length_c   1.000
_cell.angle_alpha   90.00
_cell.angle_beta   90.00
_cell.angle_gamma   90.00
#
_symmetry.space_group_name_H-M   'P 1'
#
loop_
_entity.id
_entity.type
_entity.pdbx_description
1 polymer ?
#
loop_
_entity_poly.entity_id
_entity_poly.type
_entity_poly.pdbx_seq_one_letter_code
_entity_poly.pdbx_strand_id
1 'polypeptide(L)'
;LQIADLMLRQLNYRFDDSAVSAFGRYISRRREQPHFANARSIRNALDRIRLRHATRLFSIDAAPTRDALCTLSAADILASRVFSTATRCPLRT
;
A
#
# COMPACT_ATOMS: atom_id res chain seq x y z
N LEU A 1 2.59 5.24 11.44
CA LEU A 1 1.53 4.37 10.90
C LEU A 1 0.13 4.86 11.26
N GLN A 2 -0.06 5.46 12.43
CA GLN A 2 -1.34 5.99 12.95
C GLN A 2 -2.27 6.67 11.92
N ILE A 3 -1.77 7.58 11.06
CA ILE A 3 -2.61 8.25 10.04
C ILE A 3 -3.23 7.23 9.07
N ALA A 4 -2.46 6.23 8.65
CA ALA A 4 -2.96 5.18 7.76
C ALA A 4 -3.99 4.30 8.47
N ASP A 5 -3.76 3.93 9.73
CA ASP A 5 -4.70 3.14 10.52
C ASP A 5 -6.04 3.86 10.70
N LEU A 6 -6.01 5.16 10.99
CA LEU A 6 -7.22 6.00 11.10
C LEU A 6 -8.00 6.02 9.78
N MET A 7 -7.31 6.22 8.65
CA MET A 7 -7.94 6.22 7.33
C MET A 7 -8.54 4.85 6.97
N LEU A 8 -7.84 3.76 7.28
CA LEU A 8 -8.33 2.41 7.00
C LEU A 8 -9.56 2.07 7.85
N ARG A 9 -9.55 2.42 9.15
CA ARG A 9 -10.70 2.22 10.03
C ARG A 9 -11.95 2.93 9.51
N GLN A 10 -11.82 4.17 9.03
CA GLN A 10 -12.95 4.90 8.42
C GLN A 10 -13.50 4.21 7.17
N LEU A 11 -12.66 3.44 6.47
CA LEU A 11 -13.03 2.70 5.26
C LEU A 11 -13.44 1.25 5.55
N ASN A 12 -13.50 0.82 6.82
CA ASN A 12 -13.71 -0.58 7.24
C ASN A 12 -12.66 -1.57 6.69
N TYR A 13 -11.43 -1.10 6.52
CA TYR A 13 -10.28 -1.93 6.17
C TYR A 13 -9.33 -2.08 7.35
N ARG A 14 -8.52 -3.14 7.30
CA ARG A 14 -7.38 -3.34 8.19
C ARG A 14 -6.22 -3.95 7.43
N PHE A 15 -5.02 -3.75 7.97
CA PHE A 15 -3.84 -4.50 7.56
C PHE A 15 -3.81 -5.84 8.30
N ASP A 16 -3.31 -6.88 7.62
CA ASP A 16 -2.76 -8.03 8.34
C ASP A 16 -1.37 -7.71 8.91
N ASP A 17 -0.85 -8.59 9.77
CA ASP A 17 0.43 -8.37 10.45
C ASP A 17 1.60 -8.18 9.46
N SER A 18 1.56 -8.92 8.35
CA SER A 18 2.58 -8.82 7.30
C SER A 18 2.52 -7.49 6.54
N ALA A 19 1.31 -6.97 6.35
CA ALA A 19 1.02 -5.73 5.66
C ALA A 19 1.44 -4.51 6.49
N VAL A 20 1.32 -4.55 7.82
CA VAL A 20 1.83 -3.48 8.69
C VAL A 20 3.33 -3.29 8.49
N SER A 21 4.10 -4.38 8.50
CA SER A 21 5.55 -4.36 8.27
C SER A 21 5.89 -3.88 6.84
N ALA A 22 5.20 -4.42 5.83
CA ALA A 22 5.39 -4.00 4.45
C ALA A 22 5.08 -2.51 4.24
N PHE A 23 4.03 -1.99 4.89
CA PHE A 23 3.65 -0.58 4.78
C PHE A 23 4.64 0.34 5.50
N GLY A 24 5.21 -0.09 6.63
CA GLY A 24 6.34 0.60 7.26
C GLY A 24 7.51 0.79 6.30
N ARG A 25 7.91 -0.29 5.61
CA ARG A 25 8.97 -0.25 4.58
C ARG A 25 8.58 0.65 3.39
N TYR A 26 7.33 0.61 2.97
CA TYR A 26 6.81 1.49 1.92
C TYR A 26 6.97 2.97 2.30
N ILE A 27 6.59 3.35 3.51
CA ILE A 27 6.70 4.74 3.98
C ILE A 27 8.15 5.20 3.96
N SER A 28 9.08 4.40 4.51
CA SER A 28 10.51 4.75 4.55
C SER A 28 11.04 5.07 3.15
N ARG A 29 10.78 4.19 2.18
CA ARG A 29 11.21 4.42 0.77
C ARG A 29 10.48 5.58 0.10
N ARG A 30 9.19 5.77 0.39
CA ARG A 30 8.39 6.83 -0.24
C ARG A 30 8.79 8.23 0.24
N ARG A 31 9.31 8.35 1.47
CA ARG A 31 9.82 9.60 2.04
C ARG A 31 11.08 10.10 1.33
N GLU A 32 11.89 9.19 0.80
CA GLU A 32 13.15 9.51 0.08
C GLU A 32 12.91 9.94 -1.37
N GLN A 33 11.70 9.73 -1.90
CA GLN A 33 11.34 10.07 -3.27
C GLN A 33 10.77 11.50 -3.38
N PRO A 34 10.92 12.18 -4.53
CA PRO A 34 10.46 13.55 -4.71
C PRO A 34 8.95 13.71 -4.48
N HIS A 35 8.53 14.92 -4.12
CA HIS A 35 7.14 15.32 -3.91
C HIS A 35 6.39 14.49 -2.85
N PHE A 36 7.07 14.10 -1.77
CA PHE A 36 6.40 13.49 -0.62
C PHE A 36 5.54 14.54 0.11
N ALA A 37 4.22 14.34 0.08
CA ALA A 37 3.21 15.27 0.60
C ALA A 37 2.57 14.76 1.91
N ASN A 38 3.35 14.06 2.74
CA ASN A 38 2.92 13.53 4.04
C ASN A 38 1.59 12.76 3.94
N ALA A 39 0.54 13.20 4.65
CA ALA A 39 -0.76 12.54 4.71
C ALA A 39 -1.41 12.33 3.33
N ARG A 40 -1.21 13.24 2.37
CA ARG A 40 -1.74 13.07 1.00
C ARG A 40 -1.06 11.90 0.29
N SER A 41 0.26 11.74 0.47
CA SER A 41 0.99 10.59 -0.08
C SER A 41 0.53 9.27 0.56
N ILE A 42 0.18 9.30 1.85
CA ILE A 42 -0.39 8.12 2.54
C ILE A 42 -1.76 7.77 1.98
N ARG A 43 -2.69 8.73 1.85
CA ARG A 43 -4.01 8.49 1.25
C ARG A 43 -3.90 7.89 -0.15
N ASN A 44 -3.10 8.52 -1.01
CA ASN A 44 -2.86 8.03 -2.38
C ASN A 44 -2.26 6.62 -2.40
N ALA A 45 -1.43 6.27 -1.41
CA ALA A 45 -0.89 4.93 -1.30
C ALA A 45 -1.99 3.92 -0.95
N LEU A 46 -2.83 4.23 0.04
CA LEU A 46 -3.93 3.38 0.47
C LEU A 46 -4.96 3.17 -0.65
N ASP A 47 -5.30 4.21 -1.41
CA ASP A 47 -6.20 4.10 -2.56
C ASP A 47 -5.68 3.09 -3.60
N ARG A 48 -4.37 3.16 -3.89
CA ARG A 48 -3.73 2.23 -4.82
C ARG A 48 -3.61 0.81 -4.26
N ILE A 49 -3.40 0.67 -2.95
CA ILE A 49 -3.38 -0.64 -2.29
C ILE A 49 -4.76 -1.28 -2.36
N ARG A 50 -5.83 -0.52 -2.09
CA ARG A 50 -7.22 -0.99 -2.20
C ARG A 50 -7.57 -1.41 -3.64
N LEU A 51 -7.11 -0.67 -4.64
CA LEU A 51 -7.29 -1.05 -6.03
C LEU A 51 -6.62 -2.40 -6.34
N ARG A 52 -5.38 -2.60 -5.89
CA ARG A 52 -4.66 -3.88 -6.09
C ARG A 52 -5.31 -5.03 -5.34
N HIS A 53 -5.78 -4.78 -4.12
CA HIS A 53 -6.54 -5.75 -3.33
C HIS A 53 -7.81 -6.19 -4.06
N ALA A 54 -8.59 -5.26 -4.60
CA ALA A 54 -9.78 -5.57 -5.39
C ALA A 54 -9.44 -6.40 -6.64
N THR A 55 -8.39 -6.04 -7.37
CA THR A 55 -7.91 -6.83 -8.52
C THR A 55 -7.50 -8.24 -8.09
N ARG A 56 -6.76 -8.38 -6.98
CA ARG A 56 -6.33 -9.68 -6.45
C ARG A 56 -7.53 -10.55 -6.08
N LEU A 57 -8.53 -9.99 -5.40
CA LEU A 57 -9.73 -10.72 -5.04
C LEU A 57 -10.55 -11.15 -6.25
N PHE A 58 -10.61 -10.31 -7.28
CA PHE A 58 -11.31 -10.62 -8.52
C PHE A 58 -10.65 -11.76 -9.30
N SER A 59 -9.34 -11.96 -9.13
CA SER A 59 -8.58 -13.04 -9.77
C SER A 59 -8.66 -14.39 -9.04
N ILE A 60 -9.41 -14.48 -7.94
CA ILE A 60 -9.62 -15.73 -7.19
C ILE A 60 -10.95 -16.34 -7.65
N ASP A 61 -10.94 -17.60 -8.06
CA ASP A 61 -12.14 -18.33 -8.54
C ASP A 61 -13.16 -18.65 -7.43
N ALA A 62 -12.82 -18.37 -6.17
CA ALA A 62 -13.67 -18.59 -5.00
C ALA A 62 -14.28 -17.28 -4.48
N ALA A 63 -15.53 -17.36 -3.99
CA ALA A 63 -16.20 -16.23 -3.37
C ALA A 63 -15.42 -15.76 -2.12
N PRO A 64 -15.00 -14.49 -2.04
CA PRO A 64 -14.23 -13.99 -0.91
C PRO A 64 -15.11 -13.88 0.34
N THR A 65 -14.55 -14.25 1.49
CA THR A 65 -15.20 -14.03 2.78
C THR A 65 -15.24 -12.53 3.10
N ARG A 66 -16.17 -12.12 3.98
CA ARG A 66 -16.19 -10.74 4.53
C ARG A 66 -14.82 -10.32 5.06
N ASP A 67 -14.11 -11.26 5.67
CA ASP A 67 -12.81 -11.00 6.25
C ASP A 67 -11.75 -10.70 5.18
N ALA A 68 -11.76 -11.45 4.09
CA ALA A 68 -10.88 -11.21 2.94
C ALA A 68 -11.18 -9.87 2.24
N LEU A 69 -12.46 -9.47 2.18
CA LEU A 69 -12.88 -8.18 1.62
C LEU A 69 -12.34 -6.98 2.40
N CYS A 70 -12.11 -7.14 3.70
CA CYS A 70 -11.65 -6.06 4.58
C CYS A 70 -10.14 -6.09 4.88
N THR A 71 -9.42 -7.14 4.47
CA THR A 71 -8.02 -7.37 4.88
C THR A 71 -7.05 -7.09 3.74
N LEU A 72 -6.24 -6.04 3.92
CA LEU A 72 -5.14 -5.69 3.01
C LEU A 72 -3.88 -6.47 3.39
N SER A 73 -3.27 -7.11 2.40
CA SER A 73 -2.12 -7.98 2.59
C SER A 73 -0.80 -7.34 2.18
N ALA A 74 0.32 -7.93 2.59
CA ALA A 74 1.65 -7.49 2.15
C ALA A 74 1.79 -7.49 0.62
N ALA A 75 1.18 -8.46 -0.08
CA ALA A 75 1.22 -8.53 -1.54
C ALA A 75 0.65 -7.26 -2.20
N ASP A 76 -0.44 -6.74 -1.64
CA ASP A 76 -1.10 -5.52 -2.14
C ASP A 76 -0.22 -4.27 -1.96
N ILE A 77 0.75 -4.30 -1.03
CA ILE A 77 1.68 -3.19 -0.79
C ILE A 77 2.96 -3.36 -1.62
N LEU A 78 3.55 -4.55 -1.61
CA LEU A 78 4.83 -4.86 -2.24
C LEU A 78 4.78 -4.77 -3.77
N ALA A 79 3.60 -4.96 -4.36
CA ALA A 79 3.36 -4.73 -5.79
C ALA A 79 3.48 -3.26 -6.23
N SER A 80 3.70 -2.33 -5.30
CA SER A 80 3.90 -0.92 -5.62
C SER A 80 5.26 -0.68 -6.29
N ARG A 81 5.26 0.18 -7.33
CA ARG A 81 6.48 0.62 -8.04
C ARG A 81 7.51 1.30 -7.13
N VAL A 82 7.11 1.80 -5.96
CA VAL A 82 8.03 2.33 -4.93
C VAL A 82 9.05 1.28 -4.52
N PHE A 83 8.72 -0.02 -4.59
CA PHE A 83 9.66 -1.11 -4.37
C PHE A 83 10.53 -1.44 -5.59
N SER A 84 10.05 -1.15 -6.80
CA SER A 84 10.76 -1.38 -8.07
C SER A 84 11.72 -0.23 -8.44
N THR A 85 11.55 0.95 -7.85
CA THR A 85 12.35 2.14 -8.19
C THR A 85 13.68 2.12 -7.44
N ALA A 86 14.50 1.11 -7.70
CA ALA A 86 15.91 1.04 -7.29
C ALA A 86 16.82 1.30 -8.49
N THR A 87 16.48 2.26 -9.36
CA THR A 87 17.43 2.83 -10.33
C THR A 87 16.91 4.20 -10.80
N ARG A 88 17.45 5.27 -10.24
CA ARG A 88 17.71 6.48 -11.01
C ARG A 88 19.21 6.72 -10.91
N CYS A 89 19.93 6.27 -11.93
CA CYS A 89 21.26 6.77 -12.22
C CYS A 89 21.16 8.29 -12.36
N PRO A 90 21.92 9.10 -11.60
CA PRO A 90 21.94 10.53 -11.81
C PRO A 90 22.62 10.78 -13.16
N LEU A 91 21.87 11.29 -14.14
CA LEU A 91 22.47 11.88 -15.34
C LEU A 91 23.37 13.02 -14.86
N ARG A 92 24.66 12.85 -15.10
CA ARG A 92 25.74 13.77 -14.80
C ARG A 92 25.88 14.70 -16.01
N THR A 93 25.76 16.01 -15.74
CA THR A 93 26.17 17.19 -16.54
C THR A 93 25.74 17.26 -17.99
#